data_AF-A0AAN6NP54-F1
#
_entry.id   AF-A0AAN6NP54-F1
#
_cell.length_a   1.000
_cell.length_b   1.000
_cell.length_c   1.000
_cell.angle_alpha   90.00
_cell.angle_beta   90.00
_cell.angle_gamma   90.00
#
_symmetry.space_group_name_H-M   'P 1'
#
loop_
_entity.id
_entity.type
_entity.pdbx_description
1 polymer ?
#
loop_
_entity_poly.entity_id
_entity_poly.type
_entity_poly.pdbx_seq_one_letter_code
_entity_poly.pdbx_strand_id
1 'polypeptide(L)'
;MDDYNVNYDIKIDSVKSTKDVKRDANNNGFGWHIISGPPDSVTTISARDGSHWALYDYDDRPHEDRRTVKAVCTDESDSSNCGDIFLGQVAGTIVKMPGGCGPGKYAVAVSMTPSTDHEIPGVLGKHLEKRGISTPRVYDFTYDYDYSPIVKRGDERVKIRIDYSPFVFLST
;
A
#
# COMPACT_ATOMS: atom_id res chain seq x y z
N MET A 1 5.20 23.91 -29.26
CA MET A 1 5.86 23.50 -28.01
C MET A 1 5.10 24.22 -26.92
N ASP A 2 4.02 23.60 -26.45
CA ASP A 2 3.21 24.13 -25.34
C ASP A 2 3.33 23.14 -24.20
N ASP A 3 4.21 23.46 -23.26
CA ASP A 3 4.45 22.70 -22.04
C ASP A 3 3.35 23.07 -21.03
N TYR A 4 2.18 22.45 -21.17
CA TYR A 4 1.11 22.56 -20.19
C TYR A 4 1.52 21.81 -18.92
N ASN A 5 2.14 22.52 -17.98
CA ASN A 5 2.34 22.05 -16.63
C ASN A 5 1.01 22.09 -15.87
N VAL A 6 0.19 21.06 -16.10
CA VAL A 6 -1.10 20.91 -15.41
C VAL A 6 -0.84 20.27 -14.06
N ASN A 7 -0.89 21.07 -13.00
CA ASN A 7 -0.80 20.58 -11.64
C ASN A 7 -2.16 19.98 -11.22
N TYR A 8 -2.29 18.66 -11.33
CA TYR A 8 -3.47 17.94 -10.84
C TYR A 8 -3.31 17.66 -9.34
N ASP A 9 -3.96 18.46 -8.50
CA ASP A 9 -4.14 18.16 -7.08
C ASP A 9 -5.51 17.52 -6.88
N ILE A 10 -5.53 16.20 -6.62
CA ILE A 10 -6.77 15.50 -6.25
C ILE A 10 -6.90 15.60 -4.73
N LYS A 11 -7.63 16.63 -4.26
CA LYS A 11 -8.02 16.73 -2.86
C LYS A 11 -9.15 15.74 -2.58
N ILE A 12 -8.79 14.57 -2.04
CA ILE A 12 -9.74 13.63 -1.48
C ILE A 12 -10.04 14.07 -0.05
N ASP A 13 -11.11 14.83 0.15
CA ASP A 13 -11.62 15.06 1.50
C ASP A 13 -12.13 13.72 2.05
N SER A 14 -11.32 13.08 2.89
CA SER A 14 -11.76 11.96 3.70
C SER A 14 -12.84 12.49 4.65
N VAL A 15 -14.10 12.22 4.33
CA VAL A 15 -15.21 12.46 5.25
C VAL A 15 -14.91 11.62 6.48
N LYS A 16 -14.37 12.25 7.53
CA LYS A 16 -14.15 11.63 8.83
C LYS A 16 -15.46 10.96 9.20
N SER A 17 -15.39 9.65 9.40
CA SER A 17 -16.54 8.81 9.77
C SER A 17 -17.01 9.21 11.17
N THR A 18 -17.68 10.35 11.31
CA THR A 18 -18.69 10.55 12.35
C THR A 18 -19.73 9.46 12.13
N LYS A 19 -20.13 8.80 13.21
CA LYS A 19 -20.85 7.51 13.21
C LYS A 19 -22.24 7.52 12.52
N ASP A 20 -22.62 8.62 11.87
CA ASP A 20 -23.96 8.84 11.30
C ASP A 20 -23.96 9.41 9.86
N VAL A 21 -22.85 9.37 9.12
CA VAL A 21 -22.91 9.61 7.67
C VAL A 21 -23.14 8.27 6.98
N LYS A 22 -24.38 8.03 6.57
CA LYS A 22 -24.72 6.96 5.62
C LYS A 22 -23.77 7.06 4.43
N ARG A 23 -22.93 6.04 4.20
CA ARG A 23 -22.11 5.84 3.00
C ARG A 23 -22.97 5.52 1.76
N ASP A 24 -24.18 6.08 1.72
CA ASP A 24 -25.10 5.92 0.60
C ASP A 24 -24.52 6.74 -0.56
N ALA A 25 -24.16 6.04 -1.64
CA ALA A 25 -23.69 6.66 -2.88
C ALA A 25 -24.75 7.60 -3.50
N ASN A 26 -26.02 7.47 -3.07
CA ASN A 26 -27.09 8.38 -3.44
C ASN A 26 -26.92 9.80 -2.89
N ASN A 27 -26.18 9.97 -1.78
CA ASN A 27 -26.05 11.25 -1.08
C ASN A 27 -24.60 11.76 -1.02
N ASN A 28 -23.62 11.00 -1.53
CA ASN A 28 -22.20 11.34 -1.46
C ASN A 28 -21.49 10.97 -2.76
N GLY A 29 -20.48 11.76 -3.13
CA GLY A 29 -19.56 11.37 -4.19
C GLY A 29 -18.71 10.19 -3.73
N PHE A 30 -18.26 9.36 -4.67
CA PHE A 30 -17.28 8.32 -4.40
C PHE A 30 -16.16 8.40 -5.44
N GLY A 31 -14.98 7.96 -5.02
CA GLY A 31 -13.82 7.82 -5.90
C GLY A 31 -13.03 6.58 -5.50
N TRP A 32 -12.58 5.83 -6.49
CA TRP A 32 -11.61 4.76 -6.29
C TRP A 32 -10.52 4.82 -7.35
N HIS A 33 -9.33 4.38 -6.97
CA HIS A 33 -8.20 4.29 -7.88
C HIS A 33 -7.53 2.92 -7.78
N ILE A 34 -6.99 2.47 -8.90
CA ILE A 34 -6.18 1.27 -9.03
C ILE A 34 -4.90 1.62 -9.74
N ILE A 35 -3.78 1.22 -9.15
CA ILE A 35 -2.47 1.20 -9.79
C ILE A 35 -2.16 -0.26 -10.13
N SER A 36 -1.71 -0.50 -11.36
CA SER A 36 -1.31 -1.80 -11.87
C SER A 36 -0.06 -1.66 -12.72
N GLY A 37 0.85 -2.62 -12.60
CA GLY A 37 2.11 -2.65 -13.32
C GLY A 37 2.77 -4.02 -13.16
N PRO A 38 3.96 -4.20 -13.72
CA PRO A 38 4.73 -5.42 -13.57
C PRO A 38 5.26 -5.56 -12.12
N PRO A 39 5.58 -6.78 -11.65
CA PRO A 39 5.95 -7.06 -10.25
C PRO A 39 7.17 -6.27 -9.73
N ASP A 40 8.07 -5.86 -10.63
CA ASP A 40 9.26 -5.05 -10.33
C ASP A 40 8.96 -3.55 -10.12
N SER A 41 7.76 -3.08 -10.49
CA SER A 41 7.33 -1.68 -10.29
C SER A 41 6.11 -1.56 -9.37
N VAL A 42 5.22 -2.56 -9.36
CA VAL A 42 4.01 -2.59 -8.53
C VAL A 42 3.86 -3.95 -7.88
N THR A 43 3.90 -3.99 -6.55
CA THR A 43 3.70 -5.20 -5.77
C THR A 43 2.65 -5.00 -4.68
N THR A 44 2.21 -6.09 -4.04
CA THR A 44 1.24 -6.06 -2.96
C THR A 44 1.82 -6.63 -1.69
N ILE A 45 1.62 -5.91 -0.59
CA ILE A 45 1.89 -6.41 0.76
C ILE A 45 0.56 -6.71 1.49
N SER A 46 -0.57 -6.29 0.92
CA SER A 46 -1.92 -6.56 1.42
C SER A 46 -2.30 -8.04 1.28
N ALA A 47 -2.51 -8.73 2.42
CA ALA A 47 -3.00 -10.10 2.46
C ALA A 47 -4.37 -10.27 1.78
N ARG A 48 -5.21 -9.22 1.77
CA ARG A 48 -6.50 -9.21 1.07
C ARG A 48 -6.35 -9.41 -0.44
N ASP A 49 -5.18 -9.06 -0.98
CA ASP A 49 -4.87 -9.12 -2.40
C ASP A 49 -3.94 -10.31 -2.74
N GLY A 50 -3.85 -11.29 -1.86
CA GLY A 50 -3.05 -12.50 -2.06
C GLY A 50 -1.56 -12.35 -1.75
N SER A 51 -1.16 -11.27 -1.07
CA SER A 51 0.21 -11.13 -0.57
C SER A 51 0.50 -12.18 0.50
N HIS A 52 1.68 -12.79 0.43
CA HIS A 52 2.23 -13.61 1.51
C HIS A 52 2.98 -12.78 2.55
N TRP A 53 3.10 -11.45 2.39
CA TRP A 53 3.59 -10.57 3.44
C TRP A 53 2.55 -10.30 4.52
N ALA A 54 3.00 -10.28 5.78
CA ALA A 54 2.26 -9.73 6.90
C ALA A 54 3.05 -8.58 7.52
N LEU A 55 2.40 -7.42 7.65
CA LEU A 55 2.95 -6.28 8.39
C LEU A 55 2.46 -6.28 9.84
N TYR A 56 3.30 -5.82 10.74
CA TYR A 56 2.97 -5.61 12.14
C TYR A 56 3.80 -4.46 12.72
N ASP A 57 3.48 -4.08 13.96
CA ASP A 57 4.14 -2.98 14.66
C ASP A 57 4.03 -1.63 13.93
N TYR A 58 2.82 -1.36 13.39
CA TYR A 58 2.49 -0.09 12.75
C TYR A 58 1.41 0.65 13.55
N ASP A 59 1.51 1.99 13.61
CA ASP A 59 0.47 2.84 14.19
C ASP A 59 -0.63 3.09 13.14
N ASP A 60 -1.88 2.86 13.54
CA ASP A 60 -3.07 3.09 12.71
C ASP A 60 -3.35 4.60 12.47
N ARG A 61 -2.57 5.50 13.07
CA ARG A 61 -2.70 6.94 12.85
C ARG A 61 -2.29 7.30 11.41
N PRO A 62 -3.12 8.08 10.70
CA PRO A 62 -2.74 8.63 9.40
C PRO A 62 -1.47 9.47 9.54
N HIS A 63 -0.46 9.14 8.75
CA HIS A 63 0.81 9.86 8.65
C HIS A 63 1.22 9.89 7.19
N GLU A 64 1.66 11.04 6.69
CA GLU A 64 2.20 11.17 5.33
C GLU A 64 3.73 10.99 5.32
N ASP A 65 4.36 11.10 6.49
CA ASP A 65 5.79 10.94 6.67
C ASP A 65 6.26 9.50 6.44
N ARG A 66 7.54 9.36 6.09
CA ARG A 66 8.24 8.09 6.00
C ARG A 66 8.14 7.28 7.29
N ARG A 67 7.80 6.00 7.18
CA ARG A 67 7.72 5.06 8.31
C ARG A 67 8.44 3.76 8.02
N THR A 68 8.90 3.14 9.09
CA THR A 68 9.43 1.79 9.11
C THR A 68 8.53 0.92 9.96
N VAL A 69 8.14 -0.22 9.42
CA VAL A 69 7.29 -1.23 10.08
C VAL A 69 7.93 -2.59 9.92
N LYS A 70 7.50 -3.56 10.71
CA LYS A 70 8.03 -4.93 10.58
C LYS A 70 7.19 -5.72 9.60
N ALA A 71 7.88 -6.49 8.76
CA ALA A 71 7.30 -7.33 7.73
C ALA A 71 7.82 -8.76 7.87
N VAL A 72 6.93 -9.74 7.71
CA VAL A 72 7.29 -11.15 7.75
C VAL A 72 6.61 -11.89 6.61
N CYS A 73 7.33 -12.83 6.02
CA CYS A 73 6.76 -13.70 5.00
C CYS A 73 5.97 -14.84 5.66
N THR A 74 4.75 -15.05 5.20
CA THR A 74 3.80 -16.04 5.72
C THR A 74 3.76 -17.34 4.92
N ASP A 75 4.59 -17.44 3.87
CA ASP A 75 4.73 -18.62 3.02
C ASP A 75 6.16 -18.66 2.44
N GLU A 76 6.94 -19.68 2.76
CA GLU A 76 8.32 -19.88 2.27
C GLU A 76 8.40 -20.86 1.08
N SER A 77 7.26 -21.26 0.50
CA SER A 77 7.23 -22.11 -0.69
C SER A 77 7.73 -21.42 -1.96
N ASP A 78 8.09 -22.20 -2.97
CA ASP A 78 8.49 -21.68 -4.29
C ASP A 78 7.38 -20.88 -5.00
N SER A 79 6.12 -21.06 -4.59
CA SER A 79 4.96 -20.30 -5.08
C SER A 79 4.72 -18.98 -4.34
N SER A 80 5.55 -18.64 -3.35
CA SER A 80 5.44 -17.42 -2.58
C SER A 80 5.77 -16.18 -3.41
N ASN A 81 4.99 -15.11 -3.18
CA ASN A 81 5.21 -13.79 -3.79
C ASN A 81 6.00 -12.85 -2.87
N CYS A 82 6.55 -13.33 -1.76
CA CYS A 82 7.41 -12.50 -0.90
C CYS A 82 8.66 -12.01 -1.66
N GLY A 83 9.10 -12.75 -2.68
CA GLY A 83 10.22 -12.36 -3.54
C GLY A 83 9.94 -11.19 -4.48
N ASP A 84 8.67 -10.87 -4.76
CA ASP A 84 8.29 -9.95 -5.84
C ASP A 84 8.87 -8.54 -5.64
N ILE A 85 8.86 -8.05 -4.39
CA ILE A 85 9.40 -6.73 -4.03
C ILE A 85 10.92 -6.62 -4.27
N PHE A 86 11.62 -7.75 -4.43
CA PHE A 86 13.06 -7.81 -4.69
C PHE A 86 13.40 -8.08 -6.18
N LEU A 87 12.42 -8.27 -7.06
CA LEU A 87 12.65 -8.52 -8.50
C LEU A 87 13.28 -7.31 -9.21
N GLY A 88 13.17 -6.11 -8.63
CA GLY A 88 13.79 -4.88 -9.10
C GLY A 88 14.52 -4.14 -7.99
N GLN A 89 14.39 -2.82 -7.99
CA GLN A 89 14.83 -2.00 -6.86
C GLN A 89 13.67 -1.81 -5.89
N VAL A 90 13.85 -2.20 -4.63
CA VAL A 90 12.84 -1.94 -3.59
C VAL A 90 12.49 -0.44 -3.55
N ALA A 91 13.50 0.42 -3.59
CA ALA A 91 13.33 1.86 -3.63
C ALA A 91 12.61 2.30 -4.90
N GLY A 92 11.44 2.93 -4.72
CA GLY A 92 10.59 3.41 -5.82
C GLY A 92 9.57 2.40 -6.32
N THR A 93 9.47 1.22 -5.71
CA THR A 93 8.39 0.26 -6.01
C THR A 93 7.08 0.75 -5.38
N ILE A 94 5.98 0.75 -6.13
CA ILE A 94 4.65 1.04 -5.60
C ILE A 94 4.13 -0.20 -4.88
N VAL A 95 3.78 -0.05 -3.61
CA VAL A 95 3.30 -1.13 -2.78
C VAL A 95 1.84 -0.89 -2.40
N LYS A 96 1.00 -1.91 -2.63
CA LYS A 96 -0.35 -1.95 -2.12
C LYS A 96 -0.35 -2.33 -0.64
N MET A 97 -0.68 -1.37 0.21
CA MET A 97 -0.64 -1.50 1.67
C MET A 97 -1.90 -2.19 2.22
N PRO A 98 -1.79 -2.97 3.31
CA PRO A 98 -2.95 -3.47 4.03
C PRO A 98 -3.74 -2.32 4.66
N GLY A 99 -5.03 -2.53 4.89
CA GLY A 99 -5.88 -1.53 5.54
C GLY A 99 -5.39 -1.20 6.96
N GLY A 100 -5.38 0.09 7.32
CA GLY A 100 -4.88 0.58 8.61
C GLY A 100 -3.40 0.95 8.61
N CYS A 101 -2.61 0.46 7.64
CA CYS A 101 -1.18 0.74 7.57
C CYS A 101 -0.88 2.03 6.77
N GLY A 102 -1.35 3.16 7.29
CA GLY A 102 -1.17 4.50 6.72
C GLY A 102 -2.42 5.09 6.04
N PRO A 103 -2.32 6.34 5.52
CA PRO A 103 -3.46 7.11 5.00
C PRO A 103 -4.00 6.59 3.66
N GLY A 104 -3.23 5.83 2.89
CA GLY A 104 -3.55 5.44 1.53
C GLY A 104 -3.42 3.94 1.26
N LYS A 105 -4.06 3.50 0.17
CA LYS A 105 -4.00 2.11 -0.31
C LYS A 105 -2.66 1.79 -0.99
N TYR A 106 -2.02 2.80 -1.55
CA TYR A 106 -0.74 2.69 -2.24
C TYR A 106 0.29 3.56 -1.51
N ALA A 107 1.50 3.03 -1.36
CA ALA A 107 2.66 3.72 -0.83
C ALA A 107 3.87 3.45 -1.74
N VAL A 108 4.94 4.19 -1.54
CA VAL A 108 6.22 4.00 -2.23
C VAL A 108 7.20 3.32 -1.27
N ALA A 109 7.72 2.17 -1.66
CA ALA A 109 8.75 1.49 -0.91
C ALA A 109 10.06 2.28 -0.97
N VAL A 110 10.69 2.43 0.18
CA VAL A 110 12.00 3.09 0.34
C VAL A 110 13.08 2.04 0.55
N SER A 111 12.83 1.07 1.44
CA SER A 111 13.76 -0.02 1.72
C SER A 111 13.06 -1.22 2.35
N MET A 112 13.63 -2.40 2.16
CA MET A 112 13.21 -3.62 2.85
C MET A 112 14.47 -4.40 3.24
N THR A 113 14.85 -4.31 4.51
CA THR A 113 16.12 -4.86 5.00
C THR A 113 15.86 -5.87 6.10
N PRO A 114 16.62 -6.98 6.20
CA PRO A 114 16.49 -7.91 7.31
C PRO A 114 16.61 -7.17 8.64
N SER A 115 15.65 -7.38 9.54
CA SER A 115 15.66 -6.72 10.84
C SER A 115 16.65 -7.40 11.78
N THR A 116 17.22 -6.61 12.69
CA THR A 116 17.99 -7.13 13.83
C THR A 116 17.09 -7.67 14.94
N ASP A 117 15.84 -7.23 14.96
CA ASP A 117 14.84 -7.62 15.94
C ASP A 117 13.85 -8.61 15.31
N HIS A 118 13.79 -9.80 15.90
CA HIS A 118 12.97 -10.92 15.42
C HIS A 118 11.76 -11.16 16.32
N GLU A 119 11.40 -10.20 17.17
CA GLU A 119 10.18 -10.28 17.96
C GLU A 119 8.95 -10.27 17.04
N ILE A 120 8.12 -11.30 17.18
CA ILE A 120 6.88 -11.48 16.44
C ILE A 120 5.74 -11.58 17.45
N PRO A 121 4.63 -10.82 17.27
CA PRO A 121 3.47 -10.91 18.13
C PRO A 121 2.96 -12.35 18.24
N GLY A 122 2.65 -12.81 19.45
CA GLY A 122 2.33 -14.23 19.70
C GLY A 122 1.16 -14.78 18.87
N VAL A 123 0.21 -13.95 18.44
CA VAL A 123 -0.87 -14.37 17.53
C VAL A 123 -0.33 -14.66 16.12
N LEU A 124 0.55 -13.78 15.61
CA LEU A 124 1.19 -13.94 14.30
C LEU A 124 2.19 -15.10 14.33
N GLY A 125 2.98 -15.23 15.40
CA GLY A 125 3.90 -16.36 15.59
C GLY A 125 3.18 -17.70 15.54
N LYS A 126 2.08 -17.86 16.30
CA LYS A 126 1.24 -19.07 16.25
C LYS A 126 0.66 -19.36 14.86
N HIS A 127 0.34 -18.32 14.09
CA HIS A 127 -0.16 -18.48 12.73
C HIS A 127 0.94 -18.97 11.77
N LEU A 128 2.15 -18.46 11.93
CA LEU A 128 3.33 -18.89 11.17
C LEU A 128 3.74 -20.33 11.52
N GLU A 129 3.75 -20.69 12.80
CA GLU A 129 4.03 -22.06 13.27
C GLU A 129 3.05 -23.07 12.66
N LYS A 130 1.76 -22.74 12.60
CA LYS A 130 0.74 -23.61 11.96
C LYS A 130 0.97 -23.81 10.47
N ARG A 131 1.70 -22.90 9.82
CA ARG A 131 2.12 -23.01 8.43
C ARG A 131 3.47 -23.71 8.25
N GLY A 132 4.07 -24.18 9.34
CA GLY A 132 5.37 -24.85 9.32
C GLY A 132 6.57 -23.90 9.35
N ILE A 133 6.35 -22.59 9.58
CA ILE A 133 7.42 -21.58 9.62
C ILE A 133 7.81 -21.36 11.08
N SER A 134 8.86 -22.04 11.53
CA SER A 134 9.35 -21.96 12.92
C SER A 134 10.31 -20.81 13.18
N THR A 135 11.07 -20.40 12.16
CA THR A 135 12.08 -19.33 12.24
C THR A 135 11.90 -18.33 11.10
N PRO A 136 10.78 -17.57 11.11
CA PRO A 136 10.49 -16.61 10.08
C PRO A 136 11.53 -15.48 10.01
N ARG A 137 11.89 -15.05 8.81
CA ARG A 137 12.74 -13.87 8.60
C ARG A 137 11.91 -12.60 8.73
N VAL A 138 12.32 -11.73 9.65
CA VAL A 138 11.71 -10.41 9.84
C VAL A 138 12.48 -9.37 9.05
N TYR A 139 11.76 -8.45 8.43
CA TYR A 139 12.29 -7.33 7.67
C TYR A 139 11.79 -6.01 8.26
N ASP A 140 12.66 -5.02 8.30
CA ASP A 140 12.29 -3.62 8.48
C ASP A 140 11.92 -3.06 7.10
N PHE A 141 10.63 -2.82 6.92
CA PHE A 141 10.05 -2.27 5.70
C PHE A 141 9.80 -0.78 5.87
N THR A 142 10.55 0.04 5.13
CA THR A 142 10.40 1.49 5.12
C THR A 142 9.63 1.92 3.88
N TYR A 143 8.60 2.73 4.07
CA TYR A 143 7.78 3.29 3.00
C TYR A 143 7.43 4.76 3.26
N ASP A 144 7.08 5.48 2.21
CA ASP A 144 6.53 6.83 2.28
C ASP A 144 5.42 7.03 1.22
N TYR A 145 4.84 8.23 1.18
CA TYR A 145 3.82 8.62 0.21
C TYR A 145 4.35 9.65 -0.80
N ASP A 146 5.68 9.74 -0.97
CA ASP A 146 6.31 10.61 -1.97
C ASP A 146 6.49 9.86 -3.30
N TYR A 147 5.62 10.17 -4.26
CA TYR A 147 5.64 9.57 -5.61
C TYR A 147 6.62 10.26 -6.57
N SER A 148 7.30 11.33 -6.15
CA SER A 148 8.27 12.07 -6.99
C SER A 148 9.36 11.19 -7.63
N PRO A 149 9.91 10.16 -6.96
CA PRO A 149 10.92 9.28 -7.56
C PRO A 149 10.41 8.47 -8.75
N ILE A 150 9.12 8.11 -8.76
CA ILE A 150 8.51 7.29 -9.80
C ILE A 150 8.23 8.13 -11.05
N VAL A 151 7.66 9.33 -10.86
CA VAL A 151 7.34 10.26 -11.96
C VAL A 151 8.58 10.61 -12.77
N LYS A 152 9.73 10.79 -12.10
CA LYS A 152 11.01 11.11 -12.75
C LYS A 152 11.55 10.00 -13.65
N ARG A 153 11.14 8.74 -13.45
CA ARG A 153 11.59 7.60 -14.27
C ARG A 153 10.82 7.46 -15.59
N GLY A 154 9.63 8.05 -15.70
CA GLY A 154 8.78 7.90 -16.88
C GLY A 154 8.39 6.45 -17.17
N ASP A 155 8.13 5.64 -16.13
CA ASP A 155 7.84 4.22 -16.30
C ASP A 155 6.44 4.00 -16.90
N GLU A 156 6.37 3.92 -18.23
CA GLU A 156 5.13 3.70 -19.01
C GLU A 156 4.42 2.36 -18.67
N ARG A 157 5.06 1.48 -17.92
CA ARG A 157 4.51 0.16 -17.55
C ARG A 157 3.56 0.24 -16.36
N VAL A 158 3.57 1.34 -15.60
CA VAL A 158 2.64 1.57 -14.50
C VAL A 158 1.42 2.34 -15.00
N LYS A 159 0.24 1.72 -14.86
CA LYS A 159 -1.05 2.30 -15.27
C LYS A 159 -1.87 2.66 -14.04
N ILE A 160 -2.48 3.83 -14.07
CA ILE A 160 -3.41 4.30 -13.04
C ILE A 160 -4.79 4.42 -13.67
N ARG A 161 -5.79 3.82 -13.04
CA ARG A 161 -7.21 4.01 -13.34
C ARG A 161 -7.85 4.72 -12.16
N ILE A 162 -8.59 5.78 -12.44
CA ILE A 162 -9.36 6.55 -11.46
C ILE A 162 -10.81 6.56 -11.93
N ASP A 163 -11.71 6.08 -11.09
CA ASP A 163 -13.14 6.15 -11.29
C ASP A 163 -13.74 7.00 -10.19
N TYR A 164 -14.51 8.01 -10.57
CA TYR A 164 -15.18 8.89 -9.63
C TYR A 164 -16.59 9.20 -10.10
N SER A 165 -17.49 9.42 -9.15
CA SER A 165 -18.82 9.92 -9.39
C SER A 165 -19.05 11.12 -8.48
N PRO A 166 -19.27 12.33 -9.04
CA PRO A 166 -19.67 13.46 -8.23
C PRO A 166 -21.10 13.23 -7.73
N PHE A 167 -21.41 13.78 -6.56
CA PHE A 167 -22.79 13.94 -6.12
C PHE A 167 -23.34 15.25 -6.69
N VAL A 168 -24.41 15.17 -7.48
CA VAL A 168 -25.02 16.32 -8.15
C VAL A 168 -26.41 16.56 -7.56
N PHE A 169 -26.58 17.69 -6.87
CA PHE A 169 -27.91 18.20 -6.51
C PHE A 169 -28.54 18.86 -7.73
N LEU A 170 -29.63 18.27 -8.24
CA LEU A 170 -30.51 18.96 -9.19
C LEU A 170 -31.49 19.82 -8.37
N SER A 171 -31.33 21.14 -8.38
CA SER A 171 -32.39 22.03 -7.89
C SER A 171 -33.45 22.16 -8.99
N THR A 172 -34.63 21.60 -8.74
CA THR A 172 -35.86 21.87 -9.51
C THR A 172 -36.50 23.18 -9.10
#